data_AF-A0A915I465-F1
#
_entry.id   AF-A0A915I465-F1
#
_cell.length_a   1.000
_cell.length_b   1.000
_cell.length_c   1.000
_cell.angle_alpha   90.00
_cell.angle_beta   90.00
_cell.angle_gamma   90.00
#
_symmetry.space_group_name_H-M   'P 1'
#
loop_
_entity.id
_entity.type
_entity.pdbx_description
1 polymer ?
#
loop_
_entity_poly.entity_id
_entity_poly.type
_entity_poly.pdbx_seq_one_letter_code
_entity_poly.pdbx_strand_id
1 'polypeptide(L)'
;MELIDSVKEQGGKVTSFVSWCGGLPAPEFSDNPLRYKFSWSPRNVLLNALSPAKYIYQGRVVDVAPGHLLDEPMLVDFLPGFNLEAYPNRDSTTYARLYKLNEAKTVLRATLRYRGFGQAMRSFLALGLIDPQQHAAFDPDFGPNLTWKQIMALLMNMKSDIFVDTLKSRIAERFGDEHSIEYRTLEDLNMLDDEEFVERKGSPLDTLSHYLTSKLSYKKNERDLCLLRHDVTVAWPNGSEEIHHVNLVKYGDANSYSAMASTVGYCTAIMAKMILDGAFIEKREIQVKGHVLPMNKAVYRPVLDRLAKEGIVAKSSKTIIKDDRFVKGMGNQSL
;
A
#
# COMPACT_ATOMS: atom_id res chain seq x y z
N MET A 1 -13.40 -13.16 4.85
CA MET A 1 -14.05 -14.21 5.66
C MET A 1 -15.15 -14.93 4.91
N GLU A 2 -16.09 -14.24 4.27
CA GLU A 2 -17.19 -14.87 3.51
C GLU A 2 -16.76 -16.03 2.60
N LEU A 3 -15.75 -15.81 1.75
CA LEU A 3 -15.20 -16.86 0.88
C LEU A 3 -14.58 -18.03 1.67
N ILE A 4 -13.79 -17.73 2.70
CA ILE A 4 -13.13 -18.76 3.54
C ILE A 4 -14.16 -19.62 4.25
N ASP A 5 -15.20 -19.02 4.82
CA ASP A 5 -16.28 -19.73 5.50
C ASP A 5 -17.10 -20.56 4.51
N SER A 6 -17.41 -20.01 3.33
CA SER A 6 -18.11 -20.73 2.25
C SER A 6 -17.35 -21.95 1.75
N VAL A 7 -16.03 -21.84 1.60
CA VAL A 7 -15.14 -22.95 1.22
C VAL A 7 -15.15 -24.04 2.28
N LYS A 8 -15.00 -23.67 3.56
CA LYS A 8 -14.99 -24.60 4.69
C LYS A 8 -16.33 -25.32 4.86
N GLU A 9 -17.45 -24.60 4.66
CA GLU A 9 -18.81 -25.17 4.70
C GLU A 9 -19.03 -26.24 3.62
N GLN A 10 -18.33 -26.15 2.50
CA GLN A 10 -18.34 -27.13 1.41
C GLN A 10 -17.25 -28.22 1.57
N GLY A 11 -16.54 -28.26 2.70
CA GLY A 11 -15.47 -29.23 2.98
C GLY A 11 -14.13 -28.94 2.27
N GLY A 12 -13.99 -27.79 1.63
CA GLY A 12 -12.75 -27.36 1.00
C GLY A 12 -11.72 -26.85 2.01
N LYS A 13 -10.45 -26.91 1.62
CA LYS A 13 -9.31 -26.44 2.42
C LYS A 13 -8.62 -25.27 1.72
N VAL A 14 -8.34 -24.20 2.45
CA VAL A 14 -7.59 -23.07 1.90
C VAL A 14 -6.10 -23.36 1.98
N THR A 15 -5.44 -23.54 0.83
CA THR A 15 -4.02 -23.88 0.72
C THR A 15 -3.12 -22.68 0.43
N SER A 16 -3.70 -21.57 -0.02
CA SER A 16 -3.02 -20.28 -0.21
C SER A 16 -3.99 -19.13 0.01
N PHE A 17 -3.52 -18.06 0.65
CA PHE A 17 -4.23 -16.79 0.79
C PHE A 17 -3.26 -15.64 0.47
N VAL A 18 -3.55 -14.91 -0.60
CA VAL A 18 -2.84 -13.68 -0.96
C VAL A 18 -3.82 -12.53 -1.09
N SER A 19 -3.52 -11.41 -0.43
CA SER A 19 -4.37 -10.23 -0.41
C SER A 19 -3.58 -8.99 -0.76
N TRP A 20 -3.94 -8.34 -1.87
CA TRP A 20 -3.38 -7.06 -2.28
C TRP A 20 -4.40 -5.94 -2.08
N CYS A 21 -3.95 -4.78 -1.58
CA CYS A 21 -4.82 -3.61 -1.43
C CYS A 21 -4.05 -2.31 -1.66
N GLY A 22 -4.67 -1.33 -2.31
CA GLY A 22 -4.08 0.01 -2.48
C GLY A 22 -5.14 1.08 -2.67
N GLY A 23 -4.97 2.20 -1.97
CA GLY A 23 -5.58 3.48 -2.34
C GLY A 23 -4.60 4.26 -3.19
N LEU A 24 -4.99 4.63 -4.40
CA LEU A 24 -4.15 5.23 -5.43
C LEU A 24 -4.90 6.41 -6.08
N PRO A 25 -4.22 7.33 -6.78
CA PRO A 25 -4.92 8.19 -7.72
C PRO A 25 -5.57 7.33 -8.82
N ALA A 26 -6.69 7.80 -9.37
CA ALA A 26 -7.20 7.23 -10.62
C ALA A 26 -6.09 7.34 -11.70
N PRO A 27 -6.00 6.40 -12.65
CA PRO A 27 -4.87 6.33 -13.60
C PRO A 27 -4.59 7.66 -14.32
N GLU A 28 -5.64 8.38 -14.72
CA GLU A 28 -5.56 9.69 -15.38
C GLU A 28 -4.94 10.81 -14.52
N PHE A 29 -4.83 10.61 -13.20
CA PHE A 29 -4.20 11.55 -12.24
C PHE A 29 -2.94 10.97 -11.58
N SER A 30 -2.40 9.90 -12.15
CA SER A 30 -1.18 9.23 -11.66
C SER A 30 0.11 9.76 -12.27
N ASP A 31 0.05 10.76 -13.17
CA ASP A 31 1.23 11.33 -13.81
C ASP A 31 1.97 12.30 -12.86
N ASN A 32 2.80 11.73 -12.00
CA ASN A 32 3.73 12.44 -11.12
C ASN A 32 4.89 11.51 -10.74
N PRO A 33 5.98 12.02 -10.14
CA PRO A 33 7.19 11.24 -9.88
C PRO A 33 6.96 9.95 -9.07
N LEU A 34 6.08 10.00 -8.08
CA LEU A 34 5.74 8.83 -7.25
C LEU A 34 4.61 7.99 -7.83
N ARG A 35 3.95 8.47 -8.88
CA ARG A 35 2.66 7.95 -9.35
C ARG A 35 1.66 7.81 -8.22
N TYR A 36 1.70 8.73 -7.26
CA TYR A 36 0.94 8.65 -6.02
C TYR A 36 0.49 10.05 -5.59
N LYS A 37 -0.64 10.10 -4.87
CA LYS A 37 -1.15 11.33 -4.26
C LYS A 37 -1.56 11.07 -2.83
N PHE A 38 -1.28 12.04 -1.97
CA PHE A 38 -1.53 11.95 -0.54
C PHE A 38 -2.88 12.58 -0.20
N SER A 39 -3.75 11.82 0.46
CA SER A 39 -5.02 12.31 1.04
C SER A 39 -4.93 12.54 2.55
N TRP A 40 -3.78 12.24 3.15
CA TRP A 40 -3.40 12.53 4.54
C TRP A 40 -1.87 12.71 4.60
N SER A 41 -1.33 13.03 5.77
CA SER A 41 0.11 13.24 5.94
C SER A 41 0.96 12.08 5.36
N PRO A 42 1.93 12.37 4.45
CA PRO A 42 2.83 11.38 3.85
C PRO A 42 3.67 10.61 4.85
N ARG A 43 3.87 11.16 6.05
CA ARG A 43 4.83 10.68 7.05
C ARG A 43 4.77 9.17 7.30
N ASN A 44 3.57 8.64 7.51
CA ASN A 44 3.41 7.21 7.79
C ASN A 44 3.62 6.34 6.54
N VAL A 45 3.34 6.85 5.34
CA VAL A 45 3.63 6.13 4.09
C VAL A 45 5.14 6.04 3.88
N LEU A 46 5.85 7.15 4.11
CA LEU A 46 7.31 7.23 4.01
C LEU A 46 7.98 6.34 5.06
N LEU A 47 7.58 6.46 6.32
CA LEU A 47 8.14 5.67 7.43
C LEU A 47 7.91 4.17 7.25
N ASN A 48 6.80 3.77 6.60
CA ASN A 48 6.53 2.36 6.33
C ASN A 48 7.58 1.73 5.39
N ALA A 49 8.32 2.51 4.60
CA ALA A 49 9.42 1.99 3.79
C ALA A 49 10.57 1.43 4.65
N LEU A 50 10.71 1.89 5.90
CA LEU A 50 11.66 1.34 6.87
C LEU A 50 11.12 0.13 7.64
N SER A 51 9.83 -0.19 7.51
CA SER A 51 9.22 -1.25 8.32
C SER A 51 9.65 -2.64 7.83
N PRO A 52 9.89 -3.60 8.73
CA PRO A 52 10.07 -4.99 8.33
C PRO A 52 8.74 -5.57 7.82
N ALA A 53 8.85 -6.67 7.09
CA ALA A 53 7.70 -7.49 6.75
C ALA A 53 7.96 -8.98 7.03
N LYS A 54 6.90 -9.73 7.29
CA LYS A 54 6.94 -11.17 7.52
C LYS A 54 5.74 -11.84 6.89
N TYR A 55 5.94 -12.92 6.15
CA TYR A 55 4.85 -13.66 5.51
C TYR A 55 5.18 -15.15 5.39
N ILE A 56 4.19 -15.95 4.99
CA ILE A 56 4.38 -17.38 4.72
C ILE A 56 4.37 -17.57 3.21
N TYR A 57 5.38 -18.26 2.68
CA TYR A 57 5.45 -18.61 1.27
C TYR A 57 5.95 -20.05 1.12
N GLN A 58 5.18 -20.88 0.41
CA GLN A 58 5.48 -22.30 0.18
C GLN A 58 5.86 -23.09 1.46
N GLY A 59 5.19 -22.78 2.57
CA GLY A 59 5.37 -23.42 3.87
C GLY A 59 6.53 -22.88 4.69
N ARG A 60 7.25 -21.86 4.20
CA ARG A 60 8.37 -21.22 4.91
C ARG A 60 7.98 -19.80 5.34
N VAL A 61 8.49 -19.39 6.49
CA VAL A 61 8.41 -17.98 6.90
C VAL A 61 9.47 -17.21 6.13
N VAL A 62 9.06 -16.09 5.52
CA VAL A 62 9.96 -15.13 4.87
C VAL A 62 9.97 -13.87 5.71
N ASP A 63 11.17 -13.40 6.03
CA ASP A 63 11.44 -12.17 6.76
C ASP A 63 12.07 -11.15 5.81
N VAL A 64 11.49 -9.96 5.74
CA VAL A 64 12.06 -8.80 5.04
C VAL A 64 12.60 -7.86 6.10
N ALA A 65 13.90 -7.59 6.04
CA ALA A 65 14.59 -6.75 7.00
C ALA A 65 14.09 -5.29 6.93
N PRO A 66 14.13 -4.54 8.05
CA PRO A 66 13.84 -3.10 8.05
C PRO A 66 14.65 -2.35 6.99
N GLY A 67 14.03 -1.43 6.26
CA GLY A 67 14.66 -0.65 5.19
C GLY A 67 14.73 -1.33 3.82
N HIS A 68 14.47 -2.64 3.74
CA HIS A 68 14.56 -3.42 2.49
C HIS A 68 13.19 -3.70 1.85
N LEU A 69 12.12 -3.04 2.34
CA LEU A 69 10.75 -3.34 1.92
C LEU A 69 10.48 -3.09 0.43
N LEU A 70 11.21 -2.15 -0.17
CA LEU A 70 11.00 -1.64 -1.52
C LEU A 70 12.09 -2.07 -2.49
N ASP A 71 13.03 -2.93 -2.08
CA ASP A 71 14.16 -3.34 -2.91
C ASP A 71 13.70 -4.20 -4.09
N GLU A 72 12.80 -5.14 -3.82
CA GLU A 72 12.30 -6.15 -4.77
C GLU A 72 10.76 -6.18 -4.77
N PRO A 73 10.11 -5.16 -5.36
CA PRO A 73 8.65 -5.12 -5.43
C PRO A 73 8.14 -6.22 -6.39
N MET A 74 7.10 -6.95 -5.97
CA MET A 74 6.41 -7.93 -6.80
C MET A 74 5.64 -7.21 -7.91
N LEU A 75 5.91 -7.58 -9.17
CA LEU A 75 5.09 -7.13 -10.30
C LEU A 75 3.77 -7.89 -10.30
N VAL A 76 2.65 -7.19 -10.51
CA VAL A 76 1.32 -7.81 -10.49
C VAL A 76 0.48 -7.37 -11.70
N ASP A 77 -0.12 -8.33 -12.39
CA ASP A 77 -0.82 -8.16 -13.67
C ASP A 77 -2.27 -8.68 -13.66
N PHE A 78 -2.77 -9.09 -12.49
CA PHE A 78 -4.11 -9.70 -12.32
C PHE A 78 -5.29 -8.73 -12.58
N LEU A 79 -5.03 -7.42 -12.72
CA LEU A 79 -5.99 -6.42 -13.18
C LEU A 79 -5.49 -5.81 -14.51
N PRO A 80 -5.84 -6.40 -15.66
CA PRO A 80 -5.50 -5.85 -16.96
C PRO A 80 -5.95 -4.39 -17.08
N GLY A 81 -5.06 -3.51 -17.53
CA GLY A 81 -5.30 -2.06 -17.62
C GLY A 81 -4.65 -1.23 -16.50
N PHE A 82 -4.13 -1.86 -15.46
CA PHE A 82 -3.28 -1.20 -14.46
C PHE A 82 -1.84 -1.70 -14.54
N ASN A 83 -0.88 -0.79 -14.36
CA ASN A 83 0.54 -1.11 -14.28
C ASN A 83 0.98 -1.06 -12.81
N LEU A 84 0.87 -2.19 -12.12
CA LEU A 84 0.98 -2.26 -10.66
C LEU A 84 2.23 -3.00 -10.20
N GLU A 85 2.68 -2.60 -9.02
CA GLU A 85 3.67 -3.31 -8.22
C GLU A 85 3.14 -3.46 -6.79
N ALA A 86 3.71 -4.41 -6.05
CA ALA A 86 3.29 -4.71 -4.69
C ALA A 86 4.48 -5.02 -3.77
N TYR A 87 4.35 -4.64 -2.50
CA TYR A 87 5.30 -5.01 -1.46
C TYR A 87 4.55 -5.59 -0.25
N PRO A 88 5.15 -6.53 0.51
CA PRO A 88 4.49 -7.18 1.63
C PRO A 88 4.15 -6.19 2.76
N ASN A 89 3.12 -6.49 3.55
CA ASN A 89 2.64 -5.61 4.62
C ASN A 89 2.91 -6.21 5.99
N ARG A 90 3.79 -5.56 6.77
CA ARG A 90 4.02 -5.86 8.20
C ARG A 90 4.08 -7.38 8.42
N ASP A 91 3.35 -7.91 9.40
CA ASP A 91 3.30 -9.34 9.68
C ASP A 91 2.01 -9.99 9.16
N SER A 92 2.12 -10.71 8.04
CA SER A 92 1.06 -11.51 7.44
C SER A 92 0.83 -12.85 8.15
N THR A 93 1.79 -13.36 8.93
CA THR A 93 1.67 -14.67 9.62
C THR A 93 0.56 -14.66 10.66
N THR A 94 0.27 -13.49 11.23
CA THR A 94 -0.85 -13.28 12.16
C THR A 94 -2.20 -13.69 11.57
N TYR A 95 -2.38 -13.54 10.24
CA TYR A 95 -3.62 -13.86 9.54
C TYR A 95 -3.85 -15.35 9.37
N ALA A 96 -2.80 -16.17 9.35
CA ALA A 96 -2.95 -17.63 9.33
C ALA A 96 -3.77 -18.10 10.53
N ARG A 97 -3.46 -17.58 11.73
CA ARG A 97 -4.22 -17.86 12.96
C ARG A 97 -5.58 -17.16 12.97
N LEU A 98 -5.64 -15.87 12.66
CA LEU A 98 -6.90 -15.10 12.73
C LEU A 98 -7.98 -15.67 11.80
N TYR A 99 -7.58 -16.13 10.62
CA TYR A 99 -8.49 -16.66 9.59
C TYR A 99 -8.62 -18.18 9.64
N LYS A 100 -7.91 -18.83 10.58
CA LYS A 100 -7.86 -20.29 10.78
C LYS A 100 -7.47 -21.01 9.47
N LEU A 101 -6.34 -20.61 8.88
CA LEU A 101 -5.80 -21.11 7.62
C LEU A 101 -4.73 -22.17 7.90
N ASN A 102 -5.10 -23.26 8.55
CA ASN A 102 -4.15 -24.24 9.08
C ASN A 102 -3.41 -24.99 7.96
N GLU A 103 -4.03 -25.12 6.80
CA GLU A 103 -3.53 -25.84 5.63
C GLU A 103 -2.81 -24.91 4.64
N ALA A 104 -2.82 -23.60 4.89
CA ALA A 104 -2.26 -22.63 3.96
C ALA A 104 -0.73 -22.65 4.00
N LYS A 105 -0.11 -22.98 2.86
CA LYS A 105 1.33 -22.90 2.65
C LYS A 105 1.78 -21.50 2.24
N THR A 106 0.85 -20.65 1.82
CA THR A 106 1.15 -19.24 1.49
C THR A 106 0.12 -18.34 2.17
N VAL A 107 0.59 -17.35 2.91
CA VAL A 107 -0.21 -16.32 3.58
C VAL A 107 0.51 -14.99 3.44
N LEU A 108 0.03 -14.14 2.55
CA LEU A 108 0.63 -12.86 2.22
C LEU A 108 -0.43 -11.77 2.14
N ARG A 109 -0.17 -10.65 2.81
CA ARG A 109 -0.85 -9.38 2.55
C ARG A 109 0.17 -8.41 1.98
N ALA A 110 -0.21 -7.69 0.93
CA ALA A 110 0.66 -6.76 0.24
C ALA A 110 -0.07 -5.45 -0.06
N THR A 111 0.68 -4.36 -0.14
CA THR A 111 0.17 -3.05 -0.58
C THR A 111 0.47 -2.85 -2.05
N LEU A 112 -0.53 -2.36 -2.79
CA LEU A 112 -0.41 -2.01 -4.21
C LEU A 112 0.05 -0.57 -4.39
N ARG A 113 0.89 -0.38 -5.40
CA ARG A 113 1.31 0.91 -5.96
C ARG A 113 1.34 0.81 -7.48
N TYR A 114 1.35 1.96 -8.15
CA TYR A 114 1.73 1.97 -9.57
C TYR A 114 3.22 1.71 -9.71
N ARG A 115 3.59 1.01 -10.78
CA ARG A 115 4.97 0.62 -11.04
C ARG A 115 5.91 1.83 -11.06
N GLY A 116 7.06 1.69 -10.42
CA GLY A 116 8.08 2.74 -10.28
C GLY A 116 8.01 3.51 -8.95
N PHE A 117 6.99 3.29 -8.13
CA PHE A 117 6.89 3.90 -6.80
C PHE A 117 8.02 3.47 -5.88
N GLY A 118 8.36 2.17 -5.84
CA GLY A 118 9.43 1.62 -5.02
C GLY A 118 10.78 2.24 -5.38
N GLN A 119 11.10 2.30 -6.68
CA GLN A 119 12.31 2.96 -7.18
C GLN A 119 12.35 4.44 -6.79
N ALA A 120 11.27 5.18 -7.02
CA ALA A 120 11.18 6.58 -6.63
C ALA A 120 11.40 6.77 -5.12
N MET A 121 10.82 5.92 -4.29
CA MET A 121 11.00 5.92 -2.83
C MET A 121 12.42 5.56 -2.38
N ARG A 122 13.13 4.69 -3.12
CA ARG A 122 14.53 4.35 -2.84
C ARG A 122 15.44 5.57 -2.94
N SER A 123 15.12 6.56 -3.78
CA SER A 123 15.88 7.81 -3.84
C SER A 123 15.89 8.52 -2.47
N PHE A 124 14.73 8.60 -1.81
CA PHE A 124 14.58 9.23 -0.49
C PHE A 124 15.28 8.42 0.60
N LEU A 125 15.16 7.08 0.58
CA LEU A 125 15.85 6.20 1.51
C LEU A 125 17.37 6.35 1.40
N ALA A 126 17.90 6.22 0.19
CA ALA A 126 19.33 6.25 -0.06
C ALA A 126 19.96 7.60 0.34
N LEU A 127 19.25 8.70 0.14
CA LEU A 127 19.69 10.05 0.50
C LEU A 127 19.42 10.43 1.96
N GLY A 128 18.90 9.52 2.79
CA GLY A 128 18.67 9.80 4.22
C GLY A 128 17.52 10.77 4.48
N LEU A 129 16.61 10.95 3.53
CA LEU A 129 15.43 11.80 3.69
C LEU A 129 14.33 11.14 4.51
N ILE A 130 14.35 9.82 4.63
CA ILE A 130 13.43 9.06 5.48
C ILE A 130 14.15 8.75 6.79
N ASP A 131 14.42 9.81 7.56
CA ASP A 131 14.95 9.74 8.92
C ASP A 131 14.05 10.55 9.87
N PRO A 132 13.39 9.91 10.86
CA PRO A 132 12.55 10.59 11.83
C PRO A 132 13.33 11.31 12.95
N GLN A 133 14.65 11.14 13.03
CA GLN A 133 15.45 11.75 14.09
C GLN A 133 15.52 13.27 13.92
N GLN A 134 15.44 13.97 15.05
CA GLN A 134 15.61 15.42 15.07
C GLN A 134 17.02 15.78 14.63
N HIS A 135 17.14 16.81 13.81
CA HIS A 135 18.42 17.24 13.27
C HIS A 135 18.49 18.76 13.25
N ALA A 136 19.56 19.34 13.79
CA ALA A 136 19.69 20.79 13.97
C ALA A 136 19.49 21.59 12.66
N ALA A 137 19.96 21.05 11.52
CA ALA A 137 19.76 21.69 10.22
C ALA A 137 18.29 21.76 9.77
N PHE A 138 17.42 20.93 10.34
CA PHE A 138 15.99 20.86 10.05
C PHE A 138 15.14 21.47 11.18
N ASP A 139 15.75 22.04 12.21
CA ASP A 139 15.01 22.71 13.29
C ASP A 139 14.26 23.94 12.72
N PRO A 140 12.94 24.08 12.98
CA PRO A 140 12.15 25.18 12.42
C PRO A 140 12.59 26.55 12.95
N ASP A 141 13.01 26.63 14.22
CA ASP A 141 13.26 27.88 14.94
C ASP A 141 14.73 28.30 14.87
N PHE A 142 15.66 27.34 14.92
CA PHE A 142 17.10 27.58 15.04
C PHE A 142 17.92 27.09 13.85
N GLY A 143 17.32 26.32 12.93
CA GLY A 143 18.02 25.78 11.77
C GLY A 143 18.40 26.85 10.72
N PRO A 144 19.45 26.63 9.92
CA PRO A 144 19.82 27.51 8.82
C PRO A 144 18.79 27.44 7.69
N ASN A 145 18.55 28.55 7.00
CA ASN A 145 17.74 28.55 5.77
C ASN A 145 18.49 27.81 4.68
N LEU A 146 17.91 26.70 4.22
CA LEU A 146 18.50 25.82 3.22
C LEU A 146 17.55 25.64 2.05
N THR A 147 18.11 25.65 0.84
CA THR A 147 17.45 25.19 -0.37
C THR A 147 17.49 23.67 -0.45
N TRP A 148 16.73 23.06 -1.37
CA TRP A 148 16.81 21.62 -1.56
C TRP A 148 18.20 21.18 -2.04
N LYS A 149 18.87 21.94 -2.92
CA LYS A 149 20.27 21.69 -3.30
C LYS A 149 21.18 21.59 -2.07
N GLN A 150 21.06 22.55 -1.15
CA GLN A 150 21.88 22.59 0.06
C GLN A 150 21.53 21.46 1.04
N ILE A 151 20.26 21.06 1.14
CA ILE A 151 19.84 19.89 1.92
C ILE A 151 20.42 18.61 1.34
N MET A 152 20.37 18.41 0.01
CA MET A 152 20.95 17.22 -0.62
C MET A 152 22.46 17.18 -0.43
N ALA A 153 23.16 18.31 -0.59
CA ALA A 153 24.58 18.40 -0.31
C ALA A 153 24.89 18.04 1.15
N LEU A 154 24.13 18.57 2.12
CA LEU A 154 24.26 18.25 3.54
C LEU A 154 24.10 16.74 3.80
N LEU A 155 23.03 16.13 3.30
CA LEU A 155 22.72 14.71 3.51
C LEU A 155 23.74 13.77 2.82
N MET A 156 24.40 14.26 1.77
CA MET A 156 25.50 13.56 1.08
C MET A 156 26.89 13.86 1.68
N ASN A 157 26.96 14.60 2.80
CA ASN A 157 28.21 15.05 3.42
C ASN A 157 29.12 15.87 2.49
N MET A 158 28.50 16.69 1.65
CA MET A 158 29.16 17.61 0.72
C MET A 158 29.06 19.04 1.24
N LYS A 159 29.90 19.93 0.70
CA LYS A 159 29.82 21.36 1.05
C LYS A 159 28.57 21.99 0.44
N SER A 160 27.97 22.94 1.16
CA SER A 160 26.74 23.64 0.72
C SER A 160 26.95 24.59 -0.47
N ASP A 161 28.19 25.05 -0.69
CA ASP A 161 28.61 25.88 -1.81
C ASP A 161 28.93 25.08 -3.09
N ILE A 162 28.65 23.76 -3.09
CA ILE A 162 28.83 22.92 -4.27
C ILE A 162 28.02 23.45 -5.46
N PHE A 163 28.65 23.41 -6.64
CA PHE A 163 27.99 23.69 -7.90
C PHE A 163 26.88 22.68 -8.16
N VAL A 164 25.72 23.18 -8.61
CA VAL A 164 24.53 22.35 -8.85
C VAL A 164 24.82 21.19 -9.81
N ASP A 165 25.59 21.41 -10.87
CA ASP A 165 25.95 20.36 -11.83
C ASP A 165 26.80 19.26 -11.20
N THR A 166 27.71 19.61 -10.28
CA THR A 166 28.53 18.61 -9.57
C THR A 166 27.66 17.78 -8.63
N LEU A 167 26.71 18.40 -7.91
CA LEU A 167 25.75 17.68 -7.09
C LEU A 167 24.89 16.74 -7.94
N LYS A 168 24.35 17.25 -9.05
CA LYS A 168 23.56 16.46 -10.02
C LYS A 168 24.34 15.26 -10.52
N SER A 169 25.57 15.43 -10.98
CA SER A 169 26.41 14.31 -11.45
C SER A 169 26.65 13.27 -10.36
N ARG A 170 26.85 13.67 -9.10
CA ARG A 170 27.06 12.73 -7.99
C ARG A 170 25.80 11.95 -7.63
N ILE A 171 24.64 12.58 -7.68
CA ILE A 171 23.36 11.90 -7.46
C ILE A 171 23.07 10.94 -8.63
N ALA A 172 23.32 11.36 -9.87
CA ALA A 172 23.18 10.49 -11.04
C ALA A 172 24.09 9.26 -10.96
N GLU A 173 25.38 9.44 -10.65
CA GLU A 173 26.34 8.34 -10.44
C GLU A 173 25.85 7.36 -9.37
N ARG A 174 25.26 7.86 -8.29
CA ARG A 174 24.72 7.03 -7.20
C ARG A 174 23.57 6.13 -7.63
N PHE A 175 22.75 6.58 -8.59
CA PHE A 175 21.58 5.86 -9.08
C PHE A 175 21.78 5.26 -10.47
N GLY A 176 23.00 5.27 -10.99
CA GLY A 176 23.37 4.77 -12.31
C GLY A 176 23.54 5.89 -13.33
N ASP A 177 22.48 6.67 -13.56
CA ASP A 177 22.50 7.82 -14.48
C ASP A 177 21.35 8.81 -14.20
N GLU A 178 21.30 9.88 -15.00
CA GLU A 178 20.27 10.92 -14.96
C GLU A 178 18.90 10.49 -15.52
N HIS A 179 18.81 9.31 -16.14
CA HIS A 179 17.58 8.73 -16.67
C HIS A 179 16.92 7.74 -15.70
N SER A 180 17.63 7.35 -14.64
CA SER A 180 17.09 6.53 -13.56
C SER A 180 15.83 7.16 -12.94
N ILE A 181 14.86 6.32 -12.57
CA ILE A 181 13.62 6.78 -11.93
C ILE A 181 13.94 7.50 -10.62
N GLU A 182 14.92 7.02 -9.88
CA GLU A 182 15.45 7.59 -8.66
C GLU A 182 15.92 9.04 -8.87
N TYR A 183 16.79 9.30 -9.85
CA TYR A 183 17.28 10.64 -10.15
C TYR A 183 16.15 11.56 -10.64
N ARG A 184 15.38 11.09 -11.64
CA ARG A 184 14.27 11.84 -12.21
C ARG A 184 13.22 12.20 -11.17
N THR A 185 13.01 11.36 -10.17
CA THR A 185 12.10 11.67 -9.06
C THR A 185 12.52 12.92 -8.31
N LEU A 186 13.81 13.08 -8.02
CA LEU A 186 14.33 14.24 -7.30
C LEU A 186 14.27 15.50 -8.17
N GLU A 187 14.61 15.37 -9.46
CA GLU A 187 14.56 16.47 -10.43
C GLU A 187 13.13 16.96 -10.66
N ASP A 188 12.20 16.05 -10.97
CA ASP A 188 10.80 16.38 -11.27
C ASP A 188 10.06 16.91 -10.01
N LEU A 189 10.53 16.59 -8.80
CA LEU A 189 10.07 17.18 -7.55
C LEU A 189 10.77 18.51 -7.20
N ASN A 190 11.64 19.03 -8.07
CA ASN A 190 12.44 20.24 -7.85
C ASN A 190 13.31 20.19 -6.58
N MET A 191 13.80 19.01 -6.22
CA MET A 191 14.59 18.80 -5.00
C MET A 191 16.11 18.95 -5.21
N LEU A 192 16.52 19.46 -6.38
CA LEU A 192 17.92 19.76 -6.72
C LEU A 192 18.13 21.27 -6.96
N ASP A 193 17.08 22.05 -6.75
CA ASP A 193 17.05 23.49 -7.02
C ASP A 193 17.63 24.32 -5.87
N ASP A 194 18.10 25.52 -6.20
CA ASP A 194 18.78 26.45 -5.29
C ASP A 194 18.09 27.81 -5.16
N GLU A 195 16.82 27.94 -5.57
CA GLU A 195 16.09 29.20 -5.55
C GLU A 195 15.24 29.37 -4.28
N GLU A 196 14.46 28.36 -3.90
CA GLU A 196 13.51 28.44 -2.79
C GLU A 196 14.04 27.79 -1.50
N PHE A 197 13.87 28.47 -0.37
CA PHE A 197 14.14 27.89 0.94
C PHE A 197 13.06 26.89 1.35
N VAL A 198 13.49 25.78 1.93
CA VAL A 198 12.62 24.70 2.38
C VAL A 198 12.08 24.98 3.77
N GLU A 199 10.77 24.81 3.95
CA GLU A 199 10.12 24.89 5.25
C GLU A 199 10.47 23.67 6.10
N ARG A 200 11.33 23.86 7.10
CA ARG A 200 11.87 22.81 7.95
C ARG A 200 10.87 22.36 9.02
N LYS A 201 10.87 21.07 9.37
CA LYS A 201 9.91 20.46 10.33
C LYS A 201 10.56 19.57 11.40
N GLY A 202 11.80 19.86 11.79
CA GLY A 202 12.54 19.21 12.87
C GLY A 202 13.39 18.00 12.43
N SER A 203 12.90 17.21 11.47
CA SER A 203 13.61 16.05 10.91
C SER A 203 13.62 16.05 9.38
N PRO A 204 14.53 15.30 8.72
CA PRO A 204 14.46 15.05 7.29
C PRO A 204 13.10 14.48 6.86
N LEU A 205 12.58 13.50 7.59
CA LEU A 205 11.30 12.85 7.28
C LEU A 205 10.12 13.81 7.36
N ASP A 206 10.04 14.62 8.42
CA ASP A 206 8.92 15.53 8.62
C ASP A 206 8.97 16.68 7.60
N THR A 207 10.18 17.13 7.25
CA THR A 207 10.40 18.17 6.23
C THR A 207 10.01 17.65 4.84
N LEU A 208 10.45 16.44 4.47
CA LEU A 208 10.02 15.76 3.25
C LEU A 208 8.51 15.54 3.23
N SER A 209 7.92 15.12 4.35
CA SER A 209 6.47 14.87 4.45
C SER A 209 5.66 16.14 4.19
N HIS A 210 6.09 17.26 4.78
CA HIS A 210 5.45 18.55 4.54
C HIS A 210 5.58 18.99 3.07
N TYR A 211 6.78 18.85 2.50
CA TYR A 211 7.02 19.18 1.10
C TYR A 211 6.19 18.34 0.13
N LEU A 212 6.15 17.02 0.30
CA LEU A 212 5.35 16.14 -0.56
C LEU A 212 3.85 16.37 -0.40
N THR A 213 3.39 16.82 0.78
CA THR A 213 1.99 17.23 0.97
C THR A 213 1.66 18.41 0.05
N SER A 214 2.51 19.43 -0.03
CA SER A 214 2.25 20.60 -0.88
C SER A 214 2.33 20.28 -2.39
N LYS A 215 3.19 19.34 -2.79
CA LYS A 215 3.38 18.96 -4.20
C LYS A 215 2.40 17.91 -4.71
N LEU A 216 2.05 16.93 -3.89
CA LEU A 216 1.35 15.70 -4.31
C LEU A 216 0.01 15.47 -3.59
N SER A 217 -0.66 16.53 -3.13
CA SER A 217 -2.06 16.44 -2.72
C SER A 217 -3.02 16.28 -3.91
N TYR A 218 -4.22 15.77 -3.64
CA TYR A 218 -5.33 15.80 -4.59
C TYR A 218 -5.79 17.24 -4.83
N LYS A 219 -5.92 17.61 -6.10
CA LYS A 219 -6.51 18.87 -6.55
C LYS A 219 -8.02 18.71 -6.69
N LYS A 220 -8.71 19.84 -6.83
CA LYS A 220 -10.15 19.88 -7.12
C LYS A 220 -10.45 19.05 -8.39
N ASN A 221 -11.50 18.24 -8.34
CA ASN A 221 -11.98 17.36 -9.41
C ASN A 221 -11.08 16.15 -9.75
N GLU A 222 -9.96 15.95 -9.05
CA GLU A 222 -9.19 14.70 -9.18
C GLU A 222 -9.86 13.57 -8.40
N ARG A 223 -9.72 12.35 -8.90
CA ARG A 223 -10.35 11.16 -8.30
C ARG A 223 -9.29 10.21 -7.77
N ASP A 224 -9.59 9.59 -6.64
CA ASP A 224 -8.84 8.46 -6.13
C ASP A 224 -9.47 7.13 -6.57
N LEU A 225 -8.80 6.05 -6.22
CA LEU A 225 -9.10 4.69 -6.59
C LEU A 225 -8.74 3.76 -5.43
N CYS A 226 -9.66 2.89 -5.04
CA CYS A 226 -9.38 1.76 -4.16
C CYS A 226 -9.38 0.46 -4.98
N LEU A 227 -8.27 -0.26 -4.91
CA LEU A 227 -8.08 -1.60 -5.45
C LEU A 227 -7.91 -2.60 -4.32
N LEU A 228 -8.62 -3.72 -4.39
CA LEU A 228 -8.45 -4.87 -3.52
C LEU A 228 -8.54 -6.14 -4.37
N ARG A 229 -7.59 -7.04 -4.16
CA ARG A 229 -7.58 -8.38 -4.72
C ARG A 229 -7.38 -9.39 -3.61
N HIS A 230 -8.17 -10.45 -3.60
CA HIS A 230 -7.83 -11.69 -2.91
C HIS A 230 -7.67 -12.81 -3.93
N ASP A 231 -6.56 -13.54 -3.83
CA ASP A 231 -6.40 -14.85 -4.44
C ASP A 231 -6.38 -15.90 -3.34
N VAL A 232 -7.34 -16.81 -3.40
CA VAL A 232 -7.51 -17.89 -2.42
C VAL A 232 -7.49 -19.22 -3.15
N THR A 233 -6.41 -19.97 -2.99
CA THR A 233 -6.32 -21.33 -3.55
C THR A 233 -7.03 -22.30 -2.61
N VAL A 234 -7.89 -23.12 -3.21
CA VAL A 234 -8.74 -24.08 -2.50
C VAL A 234 -8.48 -25.47 -3.05
N ALA A 235 -8.24 -26.42 -2.14
CA ALA A 235 -8.23 -27.85 -2.43
C ALA A 235 -9.54 -28.48 -1.97
N TRP A 236 -10.21 -29.19 -2.88
CA TRP A 236 -11.50 -29.82 -2.64
C TRP A 236 -11.37 -31.30 -2.28
N PRO A 237 -12.36 -31.90 -1.58
CA PRO A 237 -12.33 -33.32 -1.22
C PRO A 237 -12.23 -34.28 -2.42
N ASN A 238 -12.69 -33.87 -3.60
CA ASN A 238 -12.61 -34.64 -4.84
C ASN A 238 -11.22 -34.59 -5.49
N GLY A 239 -10.22 -33.95 -4.86
CA GLY A 239 -8.87 -33.80 -5.36
C GLY A 239 -8.66 -32.63 -6.32
N SER A 240 -9.71 -31.91 -6.72
CA SER A 240 -9.56 -30.72 -7.58
C SER A 240 -9.04 -29.51 -6.81
N GLU A 241 -8.27 -28.67 -7.50
CA GLU A 241 -7.84 -27.37 -6.98
C GLU A 241 -8.33 -26.23 -7.88
N GLU A 242 -8.71 -25.11 -7.25
CA GLU A 242 -9.08 -23.89 -7.96
C GLU A 242 -8.61 -22.65 -7.19
N ILE A 243 -8.40 -21.55 -7.90
CA ILE A 243 -8.10 -20.25 -7.33
C ILE A 243 -9.35 -19.39 -7.42
N HIS A 244 -9.80 -18.90 -6.26
CA HIS A 244 -10.87 -17.91 -6.16
C HIS A 244 -10.28 -16.51 -6.15
N HIS A 245 -10.84 -15.66 -6.98
CA HIS A 245 -10.39 -14.30 -7.23
C HIS A 245 -11.47 -13.32 -6.78
N VAL A 246 -11.19 -12.49 -5.78
CA VAL A 246 -12.15 -11.48 -5.28
C VAL A 246 -11.58 -10.09 -5.55
N ASN A 247 -12.26 -9.32 -6.39
CA ASN A 247 -11.83 -8.00 -6.85
C ASN A 247 -12.78 -6.92 -6.35
N LEU A 248 -12.27 -5.88 -5.70
CA LEU A 248 -12.99 -4.62 -5.52
C LEU A 248 -12.20 -3.52 -6.23
N VAL A 249 -12.88 -2.81 -7.12
CA VAL A 249 -12.37 -1.63 -7.82
C VAL A 249 -13.40 -0.52 -7.60
N LYS A 250 -13.04 0.50 -6.84
CA LYS A 250 -13.91 1.65 -6.56
C LYS A 250 -13.19 2.93 -6.91
N TYR A 251 -13.76 3.69 -7.83
CA TYR A 251 -13.33 5.07 -8.10
C TYR A 251 -14.06 6.03 -7.17
N GLY A 252 -13.36 7.09 -6.78
CA GLY A 252 -13.97 8.25 -6.14
C GLY A 252 -14.87 9.01 -7.10
N ASP A 253 -15.78 9.79 -6.55
CA ASP A 253 -16.58 10.73 -7.33
C ASP A 253 -16.01 12.14 -7.14
N ALA A 254 -15.69 12.80 -8.25
CA ALA A 254 -15.15 14.16 -8.26
C ALA A 254 -16.09 15.19 -7.61
N ASN A 255 -17.40 14.92 -7.61
CA ASN A 255 -18.44 15.79 -7.05
C ASN A 255 -18.99 15.26 -5.71
N SER A 256 -18.42 14.18 -5.17
CA SER A 256 -18.91 13.56 -3.93
C SER A 256 -17.73 12.94 -3.15
N TYR A 257 -17.94 11.80 -2.50
CA TYR A 257 -16.93 11.15 -1.70
C TYR A 257 -15.86 10.45 -2.55
N SER A 258 -14.62 10.52 -2.07
CA SER A 258 -13.52 9.71 -2.58
C SER A 258 -13.79 8.20 -2.34
N ALA A 259 -13.13 7.33 -3.10
CA ALA A 259 -13.16 5.89 -2.91
C ALA A 259 -12.67 5.53 -1.51
N MET A 260 -11.60 6.16 -1.04
CA MET A 260 -11.08 5.92 0.30
C MET A 260 -12.07 6.35 1.38
N ALA A 261 -12.67 7.54 1.26
CA ALA A 261 -13.64 8.05 2.23
C ALA A 261 -14.91 7.19 2.27
N SER A 262 -15.43 6.77 1.11
CA SER A 262 -16.61 5.90 1.03
C SER A 262 -16.33 4.50 1.58
N THR A 263 -15.23 3.86 1.18
CA THR A 263 -14.91 2.50 1.61
C THR A 263 -14.55 2.40 3.09
N VAL A 264 -13.99 3.44 3.69
CA VAL A 264 -13.73 3.49 5.14
C VAL A 264 -14.96 3.98 5.92
N GLY A 265 -15.56 5.09 5.49
CA GLY A 265 -16.64 5.78 6.18
C GLY A 265 -17.93 4.98 6.23
N TYR A 266 -18.36 4.41 5.10
CA TYR A 266 -19.60 3.61 5.07
C TYR A 266 -19.46 2.33 5.91
N CYS A 267 -18.30 1.66 5.91
CA CYS A 267 -18.07 0.51 6.79
C CYS A 267 -18.32 0.89 8.26
N THR A 268 -17.72 1.99 8.72
CA THR A 268 -17.88 2.49 10.09
C THR A 268 -19.32 2.90 10.39
N ALA A 269 -19.94 3.68 9.50
CA ALA A 269 -21.31 4.18 9.67
C ALA A 269 -22.35 3.04 9.72
N ILE A 270 -22.22 2.05 8.82
CA ILE A 270 -23.10 0.88 8.79
C ILE A 270 -22.98 0.08 10.10
N MET A 271 -21.75 -0.21 10.55
CA MET A 271 -21.55 -0.93 11.81
C MET A 271 -22.08 -0.15 13.01
N ALA A 272 -21.84 1.17 13.08
CA ALA A 272 -22.37 2.02 14.14
C ALA A 272 -23.90 1.96 14.18
N LYS A 273 -24.56 2.06 13.01
CA LYS A 273 -26.01 1.92 12.90
C LYS A 273 -26.50 0.54 13.33
N MET A 274 -25.83 -0.55 12.92
CA MET A 274 -26.19 -1.91 13.35
C MET A 274 -26.12 -2.10 14.86
N ILE A 275 -25.12 -1.50 15.51
CA ILE A 275 -24.98 -1.53 16.98
C ILE A 275 -26.13 -0.75 17.64
N LEU A 276 -26.45 0.45 17.13
CA LEU A 276 -27.52 1.29 17.67
C LEU A 276 -28.91 0.66 17.45
N ASP A 277 -29.23 0.20 16.24
CA ASP A 277 -30.52 -0.42 15.93
C ASP A 277 -30.74 -1.67 16.79
N GLY A 278 -29.69 -2.46 17.05
CA GLY A 278 -29.74 -3.58 17.99
C GLY A 278 -29.90 -3.17 19.47
N ALA A 279 -29.57 -1.93 19.84
CA ALA A 279 -29.78 -1.44 21.20
C ALA A 279 -31.25 -1.05 21.48
N PHE A 280 -32.03 -0.73 20.44
CA PHE A 280 -33.40 -0.19 20.55
C PHE A 280 -34.51 -1.11 20.01
N ILE A 281 -34.17 -2.17 19.26
CA ILE A 281 -35.12 -3.16 18.72
C ILE A 281 -34.93 -4.48 19.47
N GLU A 282 -36.02 -5.17 19.81
CA GLU A 282 -36.04 -6.48 20.50
C GLU A 282 -35.22 -7.60 19.80
N LYS A 283 -34.68 -7.34 18.59
CA LYS A 283 -33.79 -8.22 17.83
C LYS A 283 -32.45 -7.55 17.59
N ARG A 284 -31.49 -7.74 18.51
CA ARG A 284 -30.07 -7.41 18.29
C ARG A 284 -29.53 -8.15 17.07
N GLU A 285 -29.13 -7.42 16.02
CA GLU A 285 -28.41 -7.99 14.88
C GLU A 285 -26.96 -8.34 15.27
N ILE A 286 -26.25 -7.43 15.95
CA ILE A 286 -24.94 -7.71 16.55
C ILE A 286 -25.16 -8.05 18.02
N GLN A 287 -25.15 -9.35 18.33
CA GLN A 287 -25.36 -9.86 19.69
C GLN A 287 -24.04 -10.03 20.48
N VAL A 288 -22.90 -9.99 19.78
CA VAL A 288 -21.58 -10.23 20.37
C VAL A 288 -21.15 -9.00 21.18
N LYS A 289 -20.72 -9.24 22.43
CA LYS A 289 -20.21 -8.21 23.36
C LYS A 289 -18.68 -8.30 23.48
N GLY A 290 -18.05 -7.21 23.91
CA GLY A 290 -16.61 -7.13 24.14
C GLY A 290 -15.83 -6.56 22.96
N HIS A 291 -14.54 -6.87 22.87
CA HIS A 291 -13.68 -6.46 21.76
C HIS A 291 -13.89 -7.39 20.56
N VAL A 292 -14.76 -6.98 19.62
CA VAL A 292 -15.21 -7.80 18.50
C VAL A 292 -14.56 -7.33 17.20
N LEU A 293 -13.91 -8.27 16.50
CA LEU A 293 -13.43 -8.06 15.13
C LEU A 293 -14.52 -8.45 14.11
N PRO A 294 -14.53 -7.89 12.88
CA PRO A 294 -15.51 -8.18 11.83
C PRO A 294 -15.28 -9.55 11.15
N MET A 295 -15.01 -10.57 11.97
CA MET A 295 -14.65 -11.93 11.56
C MET A 295 -15.83 -12.89 11.71
N ASN A 296 -16.84 -12.52 12.49
CA ASN A 296 -18.03 -13.31 12.71
C ASN A 296 -19.00 -13.13 11.53
N LYS A 297 -19.53 -14.25 11.01
CA LYS A 297 -20.52 -14.31 9.93
C LYS A 297 -21.76 -13.47 10.18
N ALA A 298 -22.22 -13.40 11.43
CA ALA A 298 -23.35 -12.56 11.83
C ALA A 298 -23.04 -11.05 11.75
N VAL A 299 -21.75 -10.66 11.70
CA VAL A 299 -21.31 -9.27 11.57
C VAL A 299 -20.98 -8.94 10.12
N TYR A 300 -20.09 -9.70 9.47
CA TYR A 300 -19.60 -9.30 8.15
C TYR A 300 -20.66 -9.43 7.06
N ARG A 301 -21.59 -10.40 7.12
CA ARG A 301 -22.58 -10.58 6.05
C ARG A 301 -23.54 -9.39 5.93
N PRO A 302 -24.22 -8.95 7.00
CA PRO A 302 -25.11 -7.79 6.89
C PRO A 302 -24.34 -6.50 6.54
N VAL A 303 -23.08 -6.37 6.97
CA VAL A 303 -22.23 -5.24 6.59
C VAL A 303 -21.96 -5.25 5.09
N LEU A 304 -21.54 -6.39 4.51
CA LEU A 304 -21.31 -6.54 3.08
C LEU A 304 -22.60 -6.30 2.27
N ASP A 305 -23.74 -6.82 2.71
CA ASP A 305 -25.04 -6.60 2.05
C ASP A 305 -25.44 -5.12 2.02
N ARG A 306 -25.14 -4.37 3.09
CA ARG A 306 -25.41 -2.92 3.17
C ARG A 306 -24.40 -2.10 2.37
N LEU A 307 -23.12 -2.47 2.39
CA LEU A 307 -22.09 -1.85 1.55
C LEU A 307 -22.41 -2.02 0.06
N ALA A 308 -22.99 -3.15 -0.33
CA ALA A 308 -23.43 -3.38 -1.70
C ALA A 308 -24.49 -2.37 -2.16
N LYS A 309 -25.39 -1.94 -1.26
CA LYS A 309 -26.39 -0.90 -1.55
C LYS A 309 -25.78 0.48 -1.75
N GLU A 310 -24.61 0.73 -1.14
CA GLU A 310 -23.80 1.94 -1.34
C GLU A 310 -22.85 1.82 -2.56
N GLY A 311 -23.00 0.78 -3.38
CA GLY A 311 -22.16 0.56 -4.57
C GLY A 311 -20.75 0.06 -4.26
N ILE A 312 -20.48 -0.43 -3.05
CA ILE A 312 -19.20 -1.05 -2.66
C ILE A 312 -19.37 -2.56 -2.74
N VAL A 313 -19.07 -3.12 -3.92
CA VAL A 313 -19.28 -4.54 -4.23
C VAL A 313 -18.00 -5.17 -4.76
N ALA A 314 -17.56 -6.25 -4.13
CA ALA A 314 -16.50 -7.09 -4.67
C ALA A 314 -17.08 -8.10 -5.68
N LYS A 315 -16.38 -8.30 -6.80
CA LYS A 315 -16.71 -9.28 -7.84
C LYS A 315 -15.82 -10.51 -7.69
N SER A 316 -16.45 -11.68 -7.70
CA SER A 316 -15.74 -12.97 -7.60
C SER A 316 -15.65 -13.67 -8.95
N SER A 317 -14.50 -14.27 -9.23
CA SER A 317 -14.30 -15.21 -10.34
C SER A 317 -13.42 -16.37 -9.87
N LYS A 318 -13.25 -17.40 -10.71
CA LYS A 318 -12.43 -18.56 -10.36
C LYS A 318 -11.67 -19.13 -11.55
N THR A 319 -10.51 -19.69 -11.27
CA THR A 319 -9.63 -20.37 -12.24
C THR A 319 -9.37 -21.79 -11.75
N ILE A 320 -9.67 -22.79 -12.58
CA ILE A 320 -9.38 -24.20 -12.25
C ILE A 320 -7.90 -24.46 -12.49
N ILE A 321 -7.21 -25.01 -11.50
CA ILE A 321 -5.83 -25.47 -11.65
C ILE A 321 -5.91 -26.83 -12.35
N LYS A 322 -5.69 -26.83 -13.66
CA LYS A 322 -5.50 -28.09 -14.41
C LYS A 322 -4.07 -28.56 -14.17
N ASP A 323 -3.93 -29.80 -13.71
CA ASP A 323 -2.66 -30.53 -13.75
C ASP A 323 -2.08 -30.37 -15.17
N ASP A 324 -0.81 -29.99 -15.24
CA ASP A 324 -0.05 -29.57 -16.43
C ASP A 324 -0.34 -28.17 -17.00
N ARG A 325 0.33 -27.16 -16.40
CA ARG A 325 1.09 -26.05 -17.05
C ARG A 325 1.04 -24.68 -16.35
N PHE A 326 0.46 -24.53 -15.16
CA PHE A 326 0.33 -23.22 -14.50
C PHE A 326 1.43 -22.84 -13.47
N VAL A 327 2.50 -23.65 -13.33
CA VAL A 327 3.65 -23.30 -12.47
C VAL A 327 4.75 -22.52 -13.21
N LYS A 328 4.65 -22.33 -14.54
CA LYS A 328 5.61 -21.55 -15.34
C LYS A 328 5.31 -20.04 -15.43
N GLY A 329 4.49 -19.50 -14.53
CA GLY A 329 4.27 -18.04 -14.39
C GLY A 329 4.86 -17.42 -13.12
N MET A 330 5.35 -18.24 -12.17
CA MET A 330 6.03 -17.79 -10.95
C MET A 330 7.39 -18.49 -10.75
N GLY A 331 7.91 -19.10 -11.82
CA GLY A 331 9.25 -19.68 -11.86
C GLY A 331 10.12 -18.89 -12.83
N ASN A 332 11.21 -18.32 -12.32
CA ASN A 332 12.26 -17.57 -13.02
C ASN A 332 12.07 -16.06 -13.20
N GLN A 333 11.32 -15.40 -12.33
CA GLN A 333 11.79 -14.11 -11.85
C GLN A 333 12.33 -14.38 -10.45
N SER A 334 13.66 -14.35 -10.34
CA SER A 334 14.30 -14.01 -9.07
C SER A 334 13.50 -12.87 -8.47
N LEU A 335 12.83 -13.17 -7.35
CA LEU A 335 12.61 -12.16 -6.32
C LEU A 335 14.00 -11.67 -5.95
#